data_AF-A0A3L6L4Q0-F1
#
_entry.id   AF-A0A3L6L4Q0-F1
#
_cell.length_a   1.000
_cell.length_b   1.000
_cell.length_c   1.000
_cell.angle_alpha   90.00
_cell.angle_beta   90.00
_cell.angle_gamma   90.00
#
_symmetry.space_group_name_H-M   'P 1'
#
loop_
_entity.id
_entity.type
_entity.pdbx_description
1 polymer ?
#
loop_
_entity_poly.entity_id
_entity_poly.type
_entity_poly.pdbx_seq_one_letter_code
_entity_poly.pdbx_strand_id
1 'polypeptide(L)'
;MQELAVFKRPHLHACSEYVDVAVELAPLRRCESFTDFLQLLQGELEFIYGSAPKSFNNAILYSTHEAPCSFSCYFSEKQLEMLRNFDEACEKESQMRVSYENVVAEYDAKVEENKDRKMNRRRRMEMEKARKRVKVMDRDVKQAEYEVKKSAQKLANIFQIAALRVLLN
;
A
#
# COMPACT_ATOMS: atom_id res chain seq x y z
N MET A 1 -3.49 15.20 17.17
CA MET A 1 -3.45 14.42 15.91
C MET A 1 -4.88 14.29 15.45
N GLN A 2 -5.23 14.79 14.26
CA GLN A 2 -6.56 14.56 13.71
C GLN A 2 -6.67 13.07 13.36
N GLU A 3 -7.61 12.35 13.97
CA GLU A 3 -8.02 11.05 13.46
C GLU A 3 -8.50 11.24 12.02
N LEU A 4 -7.80 10.63 11.06
CA LEU A 4 -8.18 10.69 9.67
C LEU A 4 -9.45 9.83 9.51
N ALA A 5 -10.60 10.48 9.32
CA ALA A 5 -11.86 9.80 9.09
C ALA A 5 -11.81 9.02 7.78
N VAL A 6 -12.14 7.72 7.82
CA VAL A 6 -12.23 6.85 6.65
C VAL A 6 -13.36 7.29 5.71
N PHE A 7 -14.48 7.73 6.29
CA PHE A 7 -15.68 8.12 5.56
C PHE A 7 -15.81 9.63 5.47
N LYS A 8 -16.07 10.14 4.26
CA LYS A 8 -16.34 11.58 4.05
C LYS A 8 -17.82 11.85 4.25
N ARG A 9 -18.10 13.00 4.87
CA ARG A 9 -19.44 13.54 5.07
C ARG A 9 -19.62 14.82 4.23
N PRO A 10 -20.85 15.11 3.75
CA PRO A 10 -22.04 14.26 3.81
C PRO A 10 -21.91 13.01 2.90
N HIS A 11 -22.69 11.97 3.18
CA HIS A 11 -22.82 10.82 2.29
C HIS A 11 -23.38 11.27 0.93
N LEU A 12 -22.92 10.64 -0.15
CA LEU A 12 -23.24 11.07 -1.52
C LEU A 12 -24.69 10.79 -1.88
N HIS A 13 -25.20 9.63 -1.43
CA HIS A 13 -26.57 9.21 -1.67
C HIS A 13 -27.04 8.30 -0.53
N ALA A 14 -28.33 8.36 -0.23
CA ALA A 14 -28.97 7.47 0.72
C ALA A 14 -30.43 7.23 0.31
N CYS A 15 -30.80 5.97 0.17
CA CYS A 15 -32.17 5.54 -0.07
C CYS A 15 -32.48 4.29 0.78
N SER A 16 -33.69 3.75 0.65
CA SER A 16 -34.12 2.55 1.40
C SER A 16 -33.36 1.28 1.03
N GLU A 17 -32.65 1.27 -0.10
CA GLU A 17 -31.95 0.09 -0.62
C GLU A 17 -30.45 0.15 -0.36
N TYR A 18 -29.84 1.33 -0.43
CA TYR A 18 -28.40 1.49 -0.31
C TYR A 18 -27.98 2.90 0.14
N VAL A 19 -26.73 2.99 0.60
CA VAL A 19 -26.03 4.25 0.88
C VAL A 19 -24.73 4.28 0.10
N ASP A 20 -24.47 5.40 -0.56
CA ASP A 20 -23.19 5.68 -1.22
C ASP A 20 -22.35 6.59 -0.31
N VAL A 21 -21.24 6.04 0.18
CA VAL A 21 -20.32 6.70 1.13
C VAL A 21 -19.01 7.00 0.42
N ALA A 22 -18.64 8.28 0.32
CA ALA A 22 -17.31 8.66 -0.15
C ALA A 22 -16.24 8.24 0.87
N VAL A 23 -15.11 7.73 0.39
CA VAL A 23 -14.03 7.25 1.26
C VAL A 23 -12.71 7.96 1.02
N GLU A 24 -11.91 8.07 2.08
CA GLU A 24 -10.51 8.46 1.98
C GLU A 24 -9.64 7.21 1.95
N LEU A 25 -8.90 7.02 0.86
CA LEU A 25 -8.10 5.82 0.67
C LEU A 25 -6.93 5.72 1.65
N ALA A 26 -6.32 6.84 2.04
CA ALA A 26 -5.18 6.84 2.98
C ALA A 26 -5.53 6.25 4.36
N PRO A 27 -6.60 6.68 5.06
CA PRO A 27 -7.03 6.04 6.30
C PRO A 27 -7.64 4.65 6.08
N LEU A 28 -8.33 4.39 4.95
CA LEU A 28 -8.85 3.05 4.64
C LEU A 28 -7.74 2.00 4.61
N ARG A 29 -6.57 2.36 4.05
CA ARG A 29 -5.38 1.50 3.99
C ARG A 29 -4.77 1.16 5.35
N ARG A 30 -5.06 1.96 6.37
CA ARG A 30 -4.56 1.78 7.73
C ARG A 30 -5.46 0.89 8.60
N CYS A 31 -6.64 0.50 8.11
CA CYS A 31 -7.47 -0.47 8.81
C CYS A 31 -6.73 -1.80 8.94
N GLU A 32 -6.59 -2.31 10.17
CA GLU A 32 -5.82 -3.53 10.45
C GLU A 32 -6.46 -4.77 9.81
N SER A 33 -7.78 -4.88 9.92
CA SER A 33 -8.55 -5.96 9.30
C SER A 33 -9.80 -5.47 8.56
N PHE A 34 -10.34 -6.33 7.69
CA PHE A 34 -11.61 -6.05 7.04
C PHE A 34 -12.76 -6.01 8.06
N THR A 35 -12.68 -6.82 9.11
CA THR A 35 -13.64 -6.79 10.23
C THR A 35 -13.67 -5.43 10.91
N ASP A 36 -12.52 -4.82 11.19
CA ASP A 36 -12.45 -3.50 11.81
C ASP A 36 -13.04 -2.43 10.89
N PHE A 37 -12.75 -2.53 9.58
CA PHE A 37 -13.38 -1.67 8.58
C PHE A 37 -14.92 -1.81 8.58
N LEU A 38 -15.45 -3.04 8.63
CA LEU A 38 -16.89 -3.27 8.69
C LEU A 38 -17.51 -2.70 9.97
N GLN A 39 -16.83 -2.81 11.11
CA GLN A 39 -17.29 -2.22 12.37
C GLN A 39 -17.33 -0.69 12.30
N LEU A 40 -16.29 -0.06 11.73
CA LEU A 40 -16.27 1.38 11.51
C LEU A 40 -17.42 1.82 10.60
N LEU A 41 -17.66 1.07 9.52
CA LEU A 41 -18.76 1.33 8.60
C LEU A 41 -20.12 1.19 9.28
N GLN A 42 -20.30 0.15 10.09
CA GLN A 42 -21.53 -0.05 10.86
C GLN A 42 -21.78 1.12 11.82
N GLY A 43 -20.75 1.51 12.59
CA GLY A 43 -20.84 2.63 13.52
C GLY A 43 -21.15 3.96 12.83
N GLU A 44 -20.58 4.21 11.65
CA GLU A 44 -20.88 5.39 10.85
C GLU A 44 -22.34 5.42 10.40
N LEU A 45 -22.86 4.29 9.89
CA LEU A 45 -24.27 4.19 9.46
C LEU A 45 -25.24 4.31 10.63
N GLU A 46 -24.96 3.67 11.77
CA GLU A 46 -25.75 3.81 13.00
C GLU A 46 -25.76 5.25 13.51
N PHE A 47 -24.60 5.91 13.49
CA PHE A 47 -24.49 7.29 13.95
C PHE A 47 -25.29 8.27 13.09
N ILE A 48 -25.28 8.10 11.76
CA ILE A 48 -25.93 9.04 10.83
C ILE A 48 -27.41 8.71 10.64
N TYR A 49 -27.77 7.44 10.52
CA TYR A 49 -29.12 7.01 10.15
C TYR A 49 -29.92 6.38 11.30
N GLY A 50 -29.29 6.13 12.45
CA GLY A 50 -29.92 5.49 13.61
C GLY A 50 -30.07 3.98 13.49
N SER A 51 -29.69 3.39 12.36
CA SER A 51 -29.69 1.95 12.12
C SER A 51 -28.63 1.58 11.09
N ALA A 52 -28.08 0.37 11.22
CA ALA A 52 -27.21 -0.23 10.21
C ALA A 52 -27.57 -1.72 10.02
N PRO A 53 -27.22 -2.29 8.86
CA PRO A 53 -27.32 -3.73 8.65
C PRO A 53 -26.50 -4.51 9.68
N LYS A 54 -27.04 -5.63 10.17
CA LYS A 54 -26.34 -6.51 11.12
C LYS A 54 -25.13 -7.23 10.49
N SER A 55 -25.08 -7.33 9.16
CA SER A 55 -23.99 -7.97 8.43
C SER A 55 -23.89 -7.41 7.01
N PHE A 56 -22.67 -7.06 6.58
CA PHE A 56 -22.38 -6.65 5.20
C PHE A 56 -21.89 -7.85 4.40
N ASN A 57 -22.79 -8.72 3.96
CA ASN A 57 -22.40 -9.94 3.24
C ASN A 57 -21.96 -9.62 1.81
N ASN A 58 -20.65 -9.65 1.54
CA ASN A 58 -20.05 -9.67 0.19
C ASN A 58 -20.47 -8.56 -0.80
N ALA A 59 -21.21 -7.53 -0.36
CA ALA A 59 -21.92 -6.62 -1.26
C ALA A 59 -21.51 -5.15 -1.10
N ILE A 60 -20.34 -4.89 -0.50
CA ILE A 60 -19.78 -3.54 -0.55
C ILE A 60 -19.24 -3.35 -1.97
N LEU A 61 -19.99 -2.65 -2.78
CA LEU A 61 -19.57 -2.29 -4.12
C LEU A 61 -18.73 -1.01 -4.03
N TYR A 62 -17.81 -0.80 -4.95
CA TYR A 62 -17.08 0.45 -5.05
C TYR A 62 -17.19 1.06 -6.43
N SER A 63 -17.16 2.39 -6.48
CA SER A 63 -16.94 3.17 -7.69
C SER A 63 -15.54 3.77 -7.69
N THR A 64 -15.04 4.09 -8.88
CA THR A 64 -13.74 4.75 -9.05
C THR A 64 -13.91 6.23 -9.38
N HIS A 65 -12.85 7.02 -9.22
CA HIS A 65 -12.84 8.42 -9.66
C HIS A 65 -13.11 8.58 -11.17
N GLU A 66 -12.71 7.61 -12.00
CA GLU A 66 -12.96 7.62 -13.43
C GLU A 66 -14.41 7.25 -13.79
N ALA A 67 -15.07 6.44 -12.95
CA ALA A 67 -16.44 5.98 -13.16
C ALA A 67 -17.27 6.12 -11.87
N PRO A 68 -17.56 7.36 -11.41
CA PRO A 68 -18.12 7.62 -10.08
C PRO A 68 -19.52 7.05 -9.85
N CYS A 69 -20.27 6.81 -10.94
CA CYS A 69 -21.62 6.24 -10.89
C CYS A 69 -21.66 4.72 -11.17
N SER A 70 -20.50 4.08 -11.39
CA SER A 70 -20.42 2.65 -11.70
C SER A 70 -20.02 1.84 -10.47
N PHE A 71 -20.94 0.99 -10.01
CA PHE A 71 -20.74 0.11 -8.84
C PHE A 71 -20.77 -1.36 -9.27
N SER A 72 -19.80 -1.74 -10.10
CA SER A 72 -19.72 -3.08 -10.71
C SER A 72 -18.70 -4.00 -10.04
N CYS A 73 -17.92 -3.50 -9.10
CA CYS A 73 -16.82 -4.23 -8.46
C CYS A 73 -17.01 -4.28 -6.95
N TYR A 74 -16.56 -5.38 -6.34
CA TYR A 74 -16.67 -5.62 -4.91
C TYR A 74 -15.40 -5.21 -4.18
N PHE A 75 -15.58 -4.55 -3.04
CA PHE A 75 -14.56 -4.29 -2.04
C PHE A 75 -14.66 -5.37 -0.96
N SER A 76 -13.67 -6.24 -0.91
CA SER A 76 -13.56 -7.34 0.06
C SER A 76 -12.24 -7.26 0.83
N GLU A 77 -12.10 -8.14 1.81
CA GLU A 77 -10.88 -8.33 2.58
C GLU A 77 -9.64 -8.45 1.70
N LYS A 78 -9.72 -9.19 0.60
CA LYS A 78 -8.61 -9.36 -0.34
C LYS A 78 -8.14 -8.03 -0.94
N GLN A 79 -9.03 -7.09 -1.24
CA GLN A 79 -8.64 -5.78 -1.77
C GLN A 79 -7.98 -4.93 -0.68
N LEU A 80 -8.48 -4.99 0.56
CA LEU A 80 -7.86 -4.31 1.70
C LEU A 80 -6.46 -4.87 1.98
N GLU A 81 -6.31 -6.20 2.00
CA GLU A 81 -5.01 -6.87 2.14
C GLU A 81 -4.05 -6.49 1.01
N MET A 82 -4.51 -6.45 -0.24
CA MET A 82 -3.65 -6.04 -1.36
C MET A 82 -3.13 -4.61 -1.19
N LEU A 83 -3.96 -3.68 -0.70
CA LEU A 83 -3.53 -2.32 -0.42
C LEU A 83 -2.47 -2.27 0.69
N ARG A 84 -2.67 -3.01 1.78
CA ARG A 84 -1.69 -3.11 2.88
C ARG A 84 -0.37 -3.72 2.43
N ASN A 85 -0.43 -4.84 1.70
CA ASN A 85 0.73 -5.52 1.15
C ASN A 85 1.53 -4.62 0.20
N PHE A 86 0.86 -3.70 -0.50
CA PHE A 86 1.53 -2.71 -1.33
C PHE A 86 2.29 -1.68 -0.51
N ASP A 87 1.70 -1.14 0.54
CA ASP A 87 2.38 -0.19 1.44
C ASP A 87 3.60 -0.87 2.09
N GLU A 88 3.47 -2.11 2.57
CA GLU A 88 4.58 -2.91 3.10
C GLU A 88 5.68 -3.16 2.05
N ALA A 89 5.30 -3.43 0.79
CA ALA A 89 6.25 -3.60 -0.30
C ALA A 89 7.00 -2.30 -0.61
N CYS A 90 6.34 -1.15 -0.55
CA CYS A 90 6.96 0.16 -0.72
C CYS A 90 7.95 0.46 0.41
N GLU A 91 7.58 0.19 1.66
CA GLU A 91 8.49 0.34 2.79
C GLU A 91 9.73 -0.54 2.67
N LYS A 92 9.54 -1.80 2.28
CA LYS A 92 10.63 -2.75 2.06
C LYS A 92 11.55 -2.31 0.92
N GLU A 93 11.01 -1.83 -0.21
CA GLU A 93 11.80 -1.31 -1.32
C GLU A 93 12.64 -0.09 -0.89
N SER A 94 12.03 0.85 -0.16
CA SER A 94 12.70 2.03 0.38
C SER A 94 13.86 1.64 1.32
N GLN A 95 13.61 0.72 2.26
CA GLN A 95 14.65 0.22 3.17
C GLN A 95 15.79 -0.47 2.42
N MET A 96 15.49 -1.29 1.41
CA MET A 96 16.49 -1.96 0.58
C MET A 96 17.32 -0.96 -0.22
N ARG A 97 16.69 0.08 -0.77
CA ARG A 97 17.37 1.16 -1.50
C ARG A 97 18.34 1.91 -0.61
N VAL A 98 17.92 2.33 0.59
CA VAL A 98 18.80 3.00 1.56
C VAL A 98 19.97 2.09 1.97
N SER A 99 19.71 0.80 2.21
CA SER A 99 20.77 -0.16 2.54
C SER A 99 21.77 -0.33 1.40
N TYR A 100 21.30 -0.39 0.16
CA TYR A 100 22.14 -0.46 -1.03
C TYR A 100 23.00 0.78 -1.20
N GLU A 101 22.43 1.98 -1.08
CA GLU A 101 23.16 3.24 -1.18
C GLU A 101 24.29 3.34 -0.15
N ASN A 102 24.04 2.91 1.09
CA ASN A 102 25.07 2.85 2.13
C ASN A 102 26.21 1.89 1.75
N VAL A 103 25.88 0.71 1.22
CA VAL A 103 26.91 -0.29 0.82
C VAL A 103 27.70 0.16 -0.41
N VAL A 104 27.07 0.90 -1.34
CA VAL A 104 27.77 1.53 -2.46
C VAL A 104 28.74 2.60 -1.95
N ALA A 105 28.30 3.49 -1.05
CA ALA A 105 29.16 4.51 -0.47
C ALA A 105 30.37 3.90 0.28
N GLU A 106 30.15 2.83 1.05
CA GLU A 106 31.25 2.09 1.68
C GLU A 106 32.21 1.46 0.68
N TYR A 107 31.70 0.93 -0.44
CA TYR A 107 32.52 0.35 -1.49
C TYR A 107 33.36 1.41 -2.17
N ASP A 108 32.78 2.55 -2.52
CA ASP A 108 33.47 3.66 -3.18
C ASP A 108 34.54 4.27 -2.28
N ALA A 109 34.25 4.43 -0.98
CA ALA A 109 35.26 4.84 0.00
C ALA A 109 36.44 3.86 0.07
N LYS A 110 36.19 2.55 0.03
CA LYS A 110 37.24 1.51 -0.01
C LYS A 110 38.03 1.51 -1.32
N VAL A 111 37.39 1.82 -2.45
CA VAL A 111 38.07 1.96 -3.75
C VAL A 111 39.03 3.13 -3.69
N GLU A 112 38.57 4.30 -3.24
CA GLU A 112 39.39 5.51 -3.16
C GLU A 112 40.54 5.37 -2.15
N GLU A 113 40.31 4.77 -0.97
CA GLU A 113 41.39 4.53 0.02
C GLU A 113 42.52 3.63 -0.53
N ASN A 114 42.23 2.80 -1.53
CA ASN A 114 43.18 1.86 -2.11
C ASN A 114 43.76 2.29 -3.46
N LYS A 115 43.37 3.46 -3.99
CA LYS A 115 43.75 3.95 -5.33
C LYS A 115 45.27 4.15 -5.50
N ASP A 116 45.93 4.66 -4.46
CA ASP A 116 47.37 4.96 -4.48
C ASP A 116 48.22 3.90 -3.76
N ARG A 117 47.61 2.79 -3.32
CA ARG A 117 48.27 1.76 -2.52
C ARG A 117 48.48 0.48 -3.33
N LYS A 118 49.67 -0.11 -3.24
CA LYS A 118 49.95 -1.42 -3.85
C LYS A 118 49.06 -2.49 -3.24
N MET A 119 48.05 -2.95 -3.97
CA MET A 119 47.09 -3.95 -3.47
C MET A 119 47.75 -5.31 -3.24
N ASN A 120 47.74 -5.77 -2.00
CA ASN A 120 48.09 -7.15 -1.65
C ASN A 120 46.95 -8.14 -1.99
N ARG A 121 47.26 -9.44 -2.03
CA ARG A 121 46.29 -10.50 -2.39
C ARG A 121 45.05 -10.51 -1.49
N ARG A 122 45.22 -10.25 -0.18
CA ARG A 122 44.11 -10.21 0.79
C ARG A 122 43.13 -9.07 0.47
N ARG A 123 43.62 -7.86 0.23
CA ARG A 123 42.80 -6.70 -0.15
C ARG A 123 42.09 -6.90 -1.47
N ARG A 124 42.71 -7.56 -2.46
CA ARG A 124 42.03 -7.92 -3.73
C ARG A 124 40.81 -8.80 -3.49
N MET A 125 40.93 -9.81 -2.63
CA MET A 125 39.81 -10.69 -2.28
C MET A 125 38.71 -9.94 -1.51
N GLU A 126 39.07 -9.02 -0.60
CA GLU A 126 38.12 -8.20 0.15
C GLU A 126 37.34 -7.24 -0.78
N MET A 127 38.03 -6.59 -1.73
CA MET A 127 37.39 -5.73 -2.74
C MET A 127 36.48 -6.52 -3.67
N GLU A 128 36.86 -7.74 -4.07
CA GLU A 128 36.01 -8.59 -4.89
C GLU A 128 34.74 -9.04 -4.14
N LYS A 129 34.87 -9.37 -2.85
CA LYS A 129 33.72 -9.68 -1.98
C LYS A 129 32.79 -8.47 -1.85
N ALA A 130 33.33 -7.27 -1.64
CA ALA A 130 32.56 -6.04 -1.55
C ALA A 130 31.83 -5.75 -2.87
N ARG A 131 32.50 -5.88 -4.01
CA ARG A 131 31.90 -5.74 -5.34
C ARG A 131 30.77 -6.75 -5.58
N LYS A 132 30.97 -8.01 -5.18
CA LYS A 132 29.92 -9.05 -5.27
C LYS A 132 28.72 -8.69 -4.41
N ARG A 133 28.93 -8.19 -3.18
CA ARG A 133 27.85 -7.73 -2.30
C ARG A 133 27.04 -6.61 -2.92
N VAL A 134 27.70 -5.56 -3.44
CA VAL A 134 27.03 -4.46 -4.16
C VAL A 134 26.18 -5.00 -5.31
N LYS A 135 26.73 -5.92 -6.12
CA LYS A 135 26.00 -6.50 -7.25
C LYS A 135 24.77 -7.32 -6.84
N VAL A 136 24.86 -8.08 -5.74
CA VAL A 136 23.71 -8.84 -5.22
C VAL A 136 22.65 -7.88 -4.71
N MET A 137 23.03 -6.88 -3.92
CA MET A 137 22.09 -5.90 -3.39
C MET A 137 21.41 -5.06 -4.49
N ASP A 138 22.13 -4.66 -5.55
CA ASP A 138 21.54 -4.01 -6.73
C ASP A 138 20.46 -4.87 -7.37
N ARG A 139 20.69 -6.19 -7.48
CA ARG A 139 19.69 -7.12 -8.00
C ARG A 139 18.47 -7.22 -7.08
N ASP A 140 18.69 -7.27 -5.77
CA ASP A 140 17.61 -7.37 -4.79
C ASP A 140 16.74 -6.10 -4.78
N VAL A 141 17.36 -4.92 -4.86
CA VAL A 141 16.66 -3.63 -5.02
C VAL A 141 15.82 -3.62 -6.29
N LYS A 142 16.39 -4.01 -7.43
CA LYS A 142 15.66 -4.09 -8.71
C LYS A 142 14.48 -5.06 -8.65
N GLN A 143 14.62 -6.16 -7.94
CA GLN A 143 13.52 -7.11 -7.75
C GLN A 143 12.42 -6.50 -6.87
N ALA A 144 12.78 -5.79 -5.79
CA ALA A 144 11.82 -5.10 -4.94
C ALA A 144 11.07 -4.00 -5.70
N GLU A 145 11.78 -3.17 -6.47
CA GLU A 145 11.19 -2.16 -7.36
C GLU A 145 10.19 -2.77 -8.35
N TYR A 146 10.53 -3.93 -8.91
CA TYR A 146 9.66 -4.64 -9.85
C TYR A 146 8.37 -5.12 -9.16
N GLU A 147 8.45 -5.72 -7.97
CA GLU A 147 7.26 -6.16 -7.24
C GLU A 147 6.35 -4.99 -6.82
N VAL A 148 6.93 -3.84 -6.46
CA VAL A 148 6.15 -2.60 -6.20
C VAL A 148 5.44 -2.16 -7.48
N LYS A 149 6.13 -2.05 -8.61
CA LYS A 149 5.52 -1.63 -9.89
C LYS A 149 4.40 -2.57 -10.33
N LYS A 150 4.63 -3.88 -10.23
CA LYS A 150 3.65 -4.92 -10.56
C LYS A 150 2.42 -4.84 -9.65
N SER A 151 2.63 -4.61 -8.35
CA SER A 151 1.54 -4.46 -7.38
C SER A 151 0.75 -3.17 -7.63
N ALA A 152 1.43 -2.06 -7.95
CA ALA A 152 0.78 -0.80 -8.32
C ALA A 152 -0.13 -0.97 -9.54
N GLN A 153 0.33 -1.70 -10.57
CA GLN A 153 -0.48 -1.98 -11.76
C GLN A 153 -1.73 -2.81 -11.42
N LYS A 154 -1.61 -3.83 -10.56
CA LYS A 154 -2.75 -4.64 -10.11
C LYS A 154 -3.77 -3.83 -9.30
N LEU A 155 -3.29 -2.85 -8.56
CA LEU A 155 -4.09 -2.02 -7.66
C LEU A 155 -4.62 -0.74 -8.34
N ALA A 156 -4.33 -0.50 -9.62
CA ALA A 156 -4.69 0.75 -10.29
C ALA A 156 -6.15 1.16 -10.07
N ASN A 157 -7.10 0.23 -10.21
CA ASN A 157 -8.53 0.50 -9.99
C ASN A 157 -8.88 0.70 -8.51
N ILE A 158 -8.18 0.02 -7.60
CA ILE A 158 -8.42 0.07 -6.15
C ILE A 158 -7.87 1.37 -5.58
N PHE A 159 -6.74 1.87 -6.10
CA PHE A 159 -6.23 3.20 -5.77
C PHE A 159 -7.13 4.34 -6.21
N GLN A 160 -8.07 4.06 -7.10
CA GLN A 160 -9.05 5.04 -7.56
C GLN A 160 -10.40 4.92 -6.84
N ILE A 161 -10.54 4.08 -5.80
CA ILE A 161 -11.79 3.98 -5.05
C ILE A 161 -12.19 5.37 -4.55
N ALA A 162 -13.37 5.82 -4.99
CA ALA A 162 -13.92 7.12 -4.64
C ALA A 162 -15.06 6.99 -3.63
N ALA A 163 -15.96 6.02 -3.87
CA ALA A 163 -17.10 5.78 -3.02
C ALA A 163 -17.39 4.28 -2.90
N LEU A 164 -18.00 3.92 -1.77
CA LEU A 164 -18.50 2.60 -1.48
C LEU A 164 -20.02 2.64 -1.46
N ARG A 165 -20.67 1.71 -2.14
CA ARG A 165 -22.10 1.46 -2.05
C ARG A 165 -22.33 0.31 -1.09
N VAL A 166 -23.08 0.61 -0.04
CA VAL A 166 -23.45 -0.31 1.01
C VAL A 166 -24.93 -0.61 0.88
N LEU A 167 -25.26 -1.86 0.60
CA LEU A 167 -26.64 -2.30 0.55
C LEU A 167 -27.20 -2.39 1.98
N LEU A 168 -28.43 -1.92 2.16
CA LEU A 168 -29.10 -1.85 3.47
C LEU A 168 -30.03 -3.05 3.76
N ASN A 169 -30.30 -3.88 2.75
CA ASN A 169 -31.21 -5.02 2.80
C ASN A 169 -30.48 -6.35 2.60
#